data_AF-A0A973TEF6-F1
#
_entry.id   AF-A0A973TEF6-F1
#
_cell.length_a   1.000
_cell.length_b   1.000
_cell.length_c   1.000
_cell.angle_alpha   90.00
_cell.angle_beta   90.00
_cell.angle_gamma   90.00
#
_symmetry.space_group_name_H-M   'P 1'
#
loop_
_entity.id
_entity.type
_entity.pdbx_description
1 polymer ?
#
loop_
_entity_poly.entity_id
_entity_poly.type
_entity_poly.pdbx_seq_one_letter_code
_entity_poly.pdbx_strand_id
1 'polypeptide(L)'
;AARALTDAVRALGLGALPWTEALSQWRARVQCLRAWMPELGLPDLSDDALLATLDDWLLPGFAGRTRLDALDEQALGEALKSRLDWAQRQRIDALAPTRIAVPSGQERRIDYGFDAHDGALAPVLAVKLQELFGLADTPRIADGRMPLTLHLLSPAGRPLQVTQDLRGFWERTYPEVKKEMKGRYPRHPWPDDPWSATATHRAKPRGT
;
A
#
# COMPACT_ATOMS: atom_id res chain seq x y z
N ALA A 1 8.10 -23.68 27.26
CA ALA A 1 7.02 -22.74 26.91
C ALA A 1 7.14 -22.28 25.47
N ALA A 2 8.20 -21.55 25.08
CA ALA A 2 8.37 -21.02 23.72
C ALA A 2 8.11 -22.03 22.58
N ARG A 3 8.73 -23.21 22.62
CA ARG A 3 8.51 -24.26 21.61
C ARG A 3 7.05 -24.71 21.51
N ALA A 4 6.39 -24.92 22.65
CA ALA A 4 4.96 -25.28 22.67
C ALA A 4 4.06 -24.16 22.11
N LEU A 5 4.41 -22.88 22.31
CA LEU A 5 3.70 -21.75 21.71
C LEU A 5 3.91 -21.71 20.19
N THR A 6 5.14 -21.93 19.72
CA THR A 6 5.45 -22.05 18.29
C THR A 6 4.70 -23.22 17.64
N ASP A 7 4.65 -24.38 18.30
CA ASP A 7 3.90 -25.55 17.84
C ASP A 7 2.39 -25.26 17.80
N ALA A 8 1.86 -24.50 18.75
CA ALA A 8 0.47 -24.06 18.73
C ALA A 8 0.17 -23.17 17.51
N VAL A 9 1.07 -22.23 17.16
CA VAL A 9 0.92 -21.42 15.94
C VAL A 9 1.01 -22.29 14.68
N ARG A 10 1.85 -23.33 14.67
CA ARG A 10 1.92 -24.29 13.56
C ARG A 10 0.59 -25.02 13.35
N ALA A 11 -0.12 -25.36 14.42
CA ALA A 11 -1.42 -26.03 14.36
C ALA A 11 -2.58 -25.09 14.05
N LEU A 12 -2.56 -23.86 14.60
CA LEU A 12 -3.64 -22.87 14.45
C LEU A 12 -3.50 -22.00 13.19
N GLY A 13 -2.32 -21.97 12.57
CA GLY A 13 -1.98 -21.10 11.46
C GLY A 13 -1.52 -19.71 11.89
N LEU A 14 -1.02 -18.93 10.94
CA LEU A 14 -0.48 -17.58 11.19
C LEU A 14 -1.56 -16.60 11.67
N GLY A 15 -2.84 -16.86 11.38
CA GLY A 15 -3.95 -16.03 11.86
C GLY A 15 -4.10 -16.00 13.38
N ALA A 16 -3.45 -16.90 14.12
CA ALA A 16 -3.38 -16.88 15.57
C ALA A 16 -2.43 -15.80 16.14
N LEU A 17 -1.61 -15.17 15.28
CA LEU A 17 -0.67 -14.11 15.66
C LEU A 17 -1.37 -12.74 15.65
N PRO A 18 -0.86 -11.74 16.38
CA PRO A 18 -1.44 -10.40 16.47
C PRO A 18 -1.20 -9.57 15.18
N TRP A 19 -1.68 -10.05 14.03
CA TRP A 19 -1.58 -9.32 12.77
C TRP A 19 -2.39 -8.03 12.82
N THR A 20 -1.70 -6.93 12.58
CA THR A 20 -2.32 -5.62 12.34
C THR A 20 -2.33 -5.30 10.86
N GLU A 21 -3.12 -4.30 10.47
CA GLU A 21 -3.08 -3.77 9.11
C GLU A 21 -1.66 -3.29 8.75
N ALA A 22 -0.94 -2.66 9.69
CA ALA A 22 0.41 -2.18 9.48
C ALA A 22 1.40 -3.33 9.19
N LEU A 23 1.35 -4.41 9.96
CA LEU A 23 2.21 -5.59 9.73
C LEU A 23 1.83 -6.32 8.44
N SER A 24 0.54 -6.41 8.13
CA SER A 24 0.05 -7.03 6.91
C SER A 24 0.50 -6.25 5.67
N GLN A 25 0.39 -4.91 5.70
CA GLN A 25 0.90 -4.04 4.63
C GLN A 25 2.41 -4.09 4.51
N TRP A 26 3.14 -4.12 5.63
CA TRP A 26 4.60 -4.27 5.61
C TRP A 26 5.01 -5.59 4.95
N ARG A 27 4.36 -6.70 5.32
CA ARG A 27 4.60 -8.01 4.74
C ARG A 27 4.30 -8.02 3.23
N ALA A 28 3.16 -7.46 2.83
CA ALA A 28 2.77 -7.35 1.43
C ALA A 28 3.81 -6.54 0.61
N ARG A 29 4.32 -5.43 1.15
CA ARG A 29 5.41 -4.66 0.51
C ARG A 29 6.64 -5.50 0.24
N VAL A 30 7.08 -6.32 1.21
CA VAL A 30 8.24 -7.20 1.05
C VAL A 30 7.98 -8.24 -0.03
N GLN A 31 6.82 -8.91 0.01
CA GLN A 31 6.48 -9.94 -0.98
C GLN A 31 6.32 -9.37 -2.39
N CYS A 32 5.68 -8.20 -2.53
CA CYS A 32 5.57 -7.49 -3.79
C CYS A 32 6.94 -7.13 -4.36
N LEU A 33 7.83 -6.52 -3.56
CA LEU A 33 9.18 -6.19 -4.02
C LEU A 33 9.99 -7.43 -4.38
N ARG A 34 9.84 -8.52 -3.63
CA ARG A 34 10.48 -9.80 -3.96
C ARG A 34 10.03 -10.30 -5.35
N ALA A 35 8.76 -10.13 -5.70
CA ALA A 35 8.22 -10.52 -7.00
C ALA A 35 8.66 -9.58 -8.13
N TRP A 36 8.63 -8.26 -7.91
CA TRP A 36 8.95 -7.25 -8.92
C TRP A 36 10.46 -7.05 -9.15
N MET A 37 11.26 -7.33 -8.12
CA MET A 37 12.71 -7.09 -8.09
C MET A 37 13.43 -8.25 -7.38
N PRO A 38 13.43 -9.47 -7.97
CA PRO A 38 14.04 -10.66 -7.36
C PRO A 38 15.54 -10.49 -7.08
N GLU A 39 16.23 -9.61 -7.79
CA GLU A 39 17.64 -9.26 -7.56
C GLU A 39 17.92 -8.64 -6.18
N LEU A 40 16.89 -8.18 -5.47
CA LEU A 40 17.04 -7.66 -4.10
C LEU A 40 17.29 -8.75 -3.06
N GLY A 41 17.06 -10.03 -3.40
CA GLY A 41 17.29 -11.16 -2.50
C GLY A 41 16.43 -11.11 -1.23
N LEU A 42 15.22 -10.55 -1.31
CA LEU A 42 14.32 -10.44 -0.16
C LEU A 42 13.80 -11.84 0.25
N PRO A 43 13.63 -12.10 1.57
CA PRO A 43 13.14 -13.37 2.06
C PRO A 43 11.70 -13.62 1.59
N ASP A 44 11.36 -14.89 1.37
CA ASP A 44 9.97 -15.27 1.20
C ASP A 44 9.24 -15.18 2.54
N LEU A 45 8.19 -14.35 2.57
CA LEU A 45 7.31 -14.18 3.70
C LEU A 45 5.90 -14.69 3.38
N SER A 46 5.74 -15.62 2.43
CA SER A 46 4.47 -16.35 2.19
C SER A 46 4.01 -17.11 3.43
N ASP A 47 2.71 -17.44 3.49
CA ASP A 47 2.17 -18.18 4.64
C ASP A 47 2.93 -19.52 4.79
N ASP A 48 3.13 -20.21 3.67
CA ASP A 48 3.88 -21.47 3.60
C ASP A 48 5.32 -21.31 4.09
N ALA A 49 6.05 -20.30 3.61
CA ALA A 49 7.43 -20.07 4.04
C ALA A 49 7.54 -19.70 5.52
N LEU A 50 6.63 -18.87 6.03
CA LEU A 50 6.60 -18.48 7.44
C LEU A 50 6.23 -19.65 8.35
N LEU A 51 5.27 -20.49 7.96
CA LEU A 51 4.89 -21.71 8.69
C LEU A 51 6.02 -22.75 8.69
N ALA A 52 6.71 -22.93 7.57
CA ALA A 52 7.82 -23.87 7.45
C ALA A 52 9.04 -23.45 8.29
N THR A 53 9.20 -22.16 8.58
CA THR A 53 10.38 -21.60 9.25
C THR A 53 10.08 -20.97 10.62
N LEU A 54 8.94 -21.29 11.25
CA LEU A 54 8.52 -20.73 12.54
C LEU A 54 9.61 -20.81 13.62
N ASP A 55 10.38 -21.90 13.64
CA ASP A 55 11.45 -22.13 14.61
C ASP A 55 12.60 -21.11 14.46
N ASP A 56 12.80 -20.57 13.27
CA ASP A 56 13.88 -19.62 12.99
C ASP A 56 13.51 -18.19 13.37
N TRP A 57 12.28 -17.77 13.03
CA TRP A 57 11.89 -16.36 13.15
C TRP A 57 10.95 -16.07 14.31
N LEU A 58 10.05 -17.00 14.66
CA LEU A 58 9.02 -16.77 15.68
C LEU A 58 9.39 -17.32 17.05
N LEU A 59 10.08 -18.48 17.10
CA LEU A 59 10.50 -19.09 18.37
C LEU A 59 11.31 -18.14 19.28
N PRO A 60 12.27 -17.33 18.78
CA PRO A 60 12.93 -16.32 19.60
C PRO A 60 11.95 -15.26 20.15
N GLY A 61 10.93 -14.92 19.37
CA GLY A 61 9.84 -14.03 19.76
C GLY A 61 8.99 -14.56 20.92
N PHE A 62 9.03 -15.86 21.23
CA PHE A 62 8.37 -16.42 22.43
C PHE A 62 9.29 -16.62 23.63
N ALA A 63 10.55 -16.17 23.57
CA ALA A 63 11.46 -16.25 24.72
C ALA A 63 10.86 -15.55 25.96
N GLY A 64 10.84 -16.25 27.10
CA GLY A 64 10.26 -15.74 28.35
C GLY A 64 8.73 -15.67 28.40
N ARG A 65 8.02 -16.03 27.31
CA ARG A 65 6.55 -15.98 27.24
C ARG A 65 5.93 -17.36 27.53
N THR A 66 4.74 -17.35 28.13
CA THR A 66 3.99 -18.56 28.53
C THR A 66 2.62 -18.69 27.86
N ARG A 67 2.17 -17.69 27.12
CA ARG A 67 0.86 -17.60 26.47
C ARG A 67 0.97 -16.89 25.12
N LEU A 68 0.10 -17.23 24.16
CA LEU A 68 0.15 -16.71 22.78
C LEU A 68 -0.12 -15.19 22.73
N ASP A 69 -1.10 -14.72 23.51
CA ASP A 69 -1.50 -13.32 23.67
C ASP A 69 -0.42 -12.43 24.33
N ALA A 70 0.68 -13.00 24.85
CA ALA A 70 1.83 -12.24 25.32
C ALA A 70 2.80 -11.82 24.20
N LEU A 71 2.60 -12.31 22.97
CA LEU A 71 3.24 -11.74 21.79
C LEU A 71 2.37 -10.58 21.31
N ASP A 72 2.89 -9.36 21.40
CA ASP A 72 2.22 -8.16 20.93
C ASP A 72 2.62 -7.80 19.48
N GLU A 73 2.02 -6.75 18.92
CA GLU A 73 2.32 -6.26 17.58
C GLU A 73 3.80 -5.93 17.40
N GLN A 74 4.43 -5.28 18.40
CA GLN A 74 5.83 -4.87 18.30
C GLN A 74 6.74 -6.10 18.23
N ALA A 75 6.55 -7.08 19.12
CA ALA A 75 7.34 -8.30 19.14
C ALA A 75 7.15 -9.13 17.86
N LEU A 76 5.91 -9.22 17.32
CA LEU A 76 5.67 -9.87 16.03
C LEU A 76 6.40 -9.13 14.90
N GLY A 77 6.34 -7.80 14.89
CA GLY A 77 7.04 -6.98 13.90
C GLY A 77 8.55 -7.14 13.95
N GLU A 78 9.14 -7.19 15.14
CA GLU A 78 10.57 -7.44 15.33
C GLU A 78 10.96 -8.85 14.87
N ALA A 79 10.17 -9.87 15.22
CA ALA A 79 10.37 -11.25 14.79
C ALA A 79 10.37 -11.37 13.25
N LEU A 80 9.40 -10.78 12.56
CA LEU A 80 9.33 -10.77 11.10
C LEU A 80 10.52 -10.03 10.46
N LYS A 81 10.87 -8.85 11.01
CA LYS A 81 11.96 -8.02 10.50
C LYS A 81 13.33 -8.65 10.74
N SER A 82 13.49 -9.53 11.72
CA SER A 82 14.77 -10.19 12.04
C SER A 82 15.37 -10.96 10.85
N ARG A 83 14.53 -11.36 9.89
CA ARG A 83 14.93 -12.03 8.64
C ARG A 83 15.56 -11.12 7.59
N LEU A 84 15.54 -9.80 7.84
CA LEU A 84 16.05 -8.78 6.93
C LEU A 84 17.22 -8.04 7.58
N ASP A 85 18.29 -7.88 6.83
CA ASP A 85 19.36 -6.97 7.20
C ASP A 85 18.92 -5.49 7.10
N TRP A 86 19.74 -4.59 7.64
CA TRP A 86 19.42 -3.17 7.64
C TRP A 86 19.32 -2.57 6.23
N ALA A 87 20.18 -2.99 5.31
CA ALA A 87 20.20 -2.47 3.94
C ALA A 87 18.95 -2.89 3.17
N GLN A 88 18.48 -4.13 3.34
CA GLN A 88 17.23 -4.62 2.78
C GLN A 88 16.04 -3.83 3.30
N ARG A 89 15.98 -3.53 4.61
CA ARG A 89 14.91 -2.70 5.19
C ARG A 89 14.87 -1.30 4.57
N GLN A 90 16.02 -0.65 4.42
CA GLN A 90 16.11 0.67 3.77
C GLN A 90 15.65 0.61 2.30
N ARG A 91 16.04 -0.44 1.57
CA ARG A 91 15.58 -0.65 0.18
C ARG A 91 14.08 -0.84 0.09
N ILE A 92 13.46 -1.59 1.01
CA ILE A 92 12.00 -1.76 1.06
C ILE A 92 11.30 -0.42 1.26
N ASP A 93 11.82 0.44 2.14
CA ASP A 93 11.24 1.76 2.40
C ASP A 93 11.37 2.72 1.22
N ALA A 94 12.48 2.66 0.47
CA ALA A 94 12.67 3.47 -0.72
C ALA A 94 11.85 2.98 -1.93
N LEU A 95 11.84 1.66 -2.18
CA LEU A 95 11.30 1.08 -3.42
C LEU A 95 9.79 0.81 -3.36
N ALA A 96 9.27 0.54 -2.17
CA ALA A 96 7.84 0.37 -1.92
C ALA A 96 7.41 1.27 -0.76
N PRO A 97 7.30 2.60 -0.95
CA PRO A 97 6.97 3.52 0.12
C PRO A 97 5.52 3.30 0.62
N THR A 98 5.26 3.61 1.89
CA THR A 98 3.89 3.52 2.45
C THR A 98 2.98 4.64 1.97
N ARG A 99 3.57 5.78 1.59
CA ARG A 99 2.87 6.97 1.11
C ARG A 99 3.65 7.62 -0.03
N ILE A 100 2.94 8.33 -0.90
CA ILE A 100 3.55 9.24 -1.87
C ILE A 100 2.91 10.62 -1.78
N ALA A 101 3.71 11.64 -2.08
CA ALA A 101 3.20 12.98 -2.30
C ALA A 101 2.42 13.03 -3.61
N VAL A 102 1.28 13.72 -3.59
CA VAL A 102 0.49 14.03 -4.79
C VAL A 102 0.57 15.54 -5.08
N PRO A 103 0.27 16.01 -6.31
CA PRO A 103 0.44 17.41 -6.70
C PRO A 103 -0.25 18.44 -5.78
N SER A 104 -1.30 18.05 -5.06
CA SER A 104 -1.96 18.91 -4.06
C SER A 104 -1.08 19.25 -2.83
N GLY A 105 0.11 18.65 -2.70
CA GLY A 105 0.99 18.73 -1.55
C GLY A 105 0.64 17.75 -0.42
N GLN A 106 -0.43 16.96 -0.57
CA GLN A 106 -0.81 15.94 0.40
C GLN A 106 -0.02 14.65 0.21
N GLU A 107 0.09 13.86 1.28
CA GLU A 107 0.55 12.48 1.19
C GLU A 107 -0.63 11.51 1.15
N ARG A 108 -0.56 10.55 0.24
CA ARG A 108 -1.57 9.50 0.06
C ARG A 108 -0.95 8.13 0.27
N ARG A 109 -1.64 7.31 1.04
CA ARG A 109 -1.22 5.94 1.36
C ARG A 109 -1.32 5.07 0.10
N ILE A 110 -0.32 4.21 -0.06
CA ILE A 110 -0.34 3.13 -1.05
C ILE A 110 -0.78 1.86 -0.33
N ASP A 111 -1.76 1.17 -0.89
CA ASP A 111 -2.20 -0.13 -0.42
C ASP A 111 -1.57 -1.23 -1.29
N TYR A 112 -0.82 -2.10 -0.63
CA TYR A 112 -0.16 -3.25 -1.24
C TYR A 112 -1.00 -4.50 -0.99
N GLY A 113 -1.08 -5.35 -2.00
CA GLY A 113 -1.76 -6.63 -1.94
C GLY A 113 -0.88 -7.74 -2.48
N PHE A 114 -0.92 -8.88 -1.82
CA PHE A 114 -0.26 -10.10 -2.28
C PHE A 114 -1.24 -11.25 -2.08
N ASP A 115 -1.46 -12.03 -3.13
CA ASP A 115 -2.32 -13.21 -3.13
C ASP A 115 -1.48 -14.48 -3.27
N ALA A 116 -1.90 -15.57 -2.64
CA ALA A 116 -1.17 -16.84 -2.68
C ALA A 116 -1.16 -17.49 -4.07
N HIS A 117 -2.19 -17.24 -4.88
CA HIS A 117 -2.36 -17.78 -6.22
C HIS A 117 -1.89 -16.78 -7.30
N ASP A 118 -2.30 -15.52 -7.19
CA ASP A 118 -2.01 -14.49 -8.20
C ASP A 118 -0.69 -13.73 -7.94
N GLY A 119 -0.08 -13.91 -6.76
CA GLY A 119 1.17 -13.26 -6.39
C GLY A 119 1.01 -11.78 -6.09
N ALA A 120 1.97 -10.97 -6.53
CA ALA A 120 1.99 -9.54 -6.24
C ALA A 120 0.90 -8.78 -7.02
N LEU A 121 -0.07 -8.21 -6.30
CA LEU A 121 -1.13 -7.39 -6.87
C LEU A 121 -0.62 -5.97 -7.15
N ALA A 122 -1.21 -5.31 -8.13
CA ALA A 122 -0.84 -3.93 -8.45
C ALA A 122 -1.15 -3.00 -7.26
N PRO A 123 -0.16 -2.20 -6.80
CA PRO A 123 -0.33 -1.32 -5.64
C PRO A 123 -1.35 -0.22 -5.93
N VAL A 124 -2.23 0.05 -4.98
CA VAL A 124 -3.38 0.94 -5.14
C VAL A 124 -3.13 2.28 -4.48
N LEU A 125 -3.46 3.37 -5.18
CA LEU A 125 -3.50 4.73 -4.63
C LEU A 125 -4.94 5.25 -4.69
N ALA A 126 -5.62 5.26 -3.54
CA ALA A 126 -6.91 5.91 -3.40
C ALA A 126 -6.71 7.43 -3.21
N VAL A 127 -7.14 8.22 -4.20
CA VAL A 127 -6.86 9.65 -4.24
C VAL A 127 -8.01 10.43 -4.87
N LYS A 128 -8.33 11.61 -4.32
CA LYS A 128 -9.35 12.47 -4.89
C LYS A 128 -8.87 13.04 -6.22
N LEU A 129 -9.73 13.03 -7.23
CA LEU A 129 -9.39 13.42 -8.58
C LEU A 129 -8.73 14.80 -8.66
N GLN A 130 -9.26 15.78 -7.92
CA GLN A 130 -8.73 17.15 -7.93
C GLN A 130 -7.32 17.30 -7.33
N GLU A 131 -6.81 16.28 -6.65
CA GLU A 131 -5.46 16.28 -6.09
C GLU A 131 -4.40 15.86 -7.11
N LEU A 132 -4.83 15.33 -8.26
CA LEU A 132 -3.97 14.90 -9.36
C LEU A 132 -3.94 15.89 -10.53
N PHE A 133 -4.68 17.00 -10.49
CA PHE A 133 -4.57 18.00 -11.55
C PHE A 133 -3.12 18.48 -11.71
N GLY A 134 -2.70 18.73 -12.95
CA GLY A 134 -1.31 19.01 -13.27
C GLY A 134 -0.42 17.77 -13.42
N LEU A 135 -0.87 16.58 -13.02
CA LEU A 135 -0.10 15.34 -13.18
C LEU A 135 -0.45 14.65 -14.49
N ALA A 136 0.55 14.57 -15.37
CA ALA A 136 0.36 13.99 -16.70
C ALA A 136 0.35 12.46 -16.69
N ASP A 137 1.29 11.84 -15.99
CA ASP A 137 1.54 10.40 -16.04
C ASP A 137 1.26 9.72 -14.71
N THR A 138 0.87 8.44 -14.78
CA THR A 138 0.61 7.61 -13.59
C THR A 138 1.89 7.50 -12.75
N PRO A 139 1.84 7.82 -11.44
CA PRO A 139 2.97 7.61 -10.55
C PRO A 139 3.45 6.16 -10.57
N ARG A 140 4.76 5.98 -10.48
CA ARG A 140 5.41 4.67 -10.45
C ARG A 140 6.30 4.55 -9.23
N ILE A 141 6.38 3.33 -8.68
CA ILE A 141 7.29 2.93 -7.60
C ILE A 141 8.23 1.83 -8.10
N ALA A 142 9.07 1.29 -7.21
CA ALA A 142 10.06 0.26 -7.54
C ALA A 142 10.96 0.69 -8.72
N ASP A 143 11.58 1.85 -8.59
CA ASP A 143 12.42 2.48 -9.64
C ASP A 143 11.72 2.60 -11.00
N GLY A 144 10.43 2.94 -10.99
CA GLY A 144 9.65 3.16 -12.21
C GLY A 144 9.02 1.90 -12.80
N ARG A 145 9.34 0.70 -12.28
CA ARG A 145 8.84 -0.57 -12.83
C ARG A 145 7.35 -0.76 -12.61
N MET A 146 6.84 -0.30 -11.47
CA MET A 146 5.47 -0.59 -11.06
C MET A 146 4.58 0.65 -11.08
N PRO A 147 3.64 0.76 -12.05
CA PRO A 147 2.64 1.81 -12.02
C PRO A 147 1.65 1.59 -10.88
N LEU A 148 1.21 2.66 -10.25
CA LEU A 148 0.13 2.61 -9.28
C LEU A 148 -1.23 2.46 -9.98
N THR A 149 -2.09 1.62 -9.42
CA THR A 149 -3.52 1.60 -9.76
C THR A 149 -4.19 2.76 -9.04
N LEU A 150 -4.64 3.76 -9.79
CA LEU A 150 -5.32 4.93 -9.25
C LEU A 150 -6.80 4.60 -9.02
N HIS A 151 -7.23 4.60 -7.77
CA HIS A 151 -8.64 4.63 -7.42
C HIS A 151 -9.03 6.11 -7.28
N LEU A 152 -9.52 6.69 -8.38
CA LEU A 152 -9.91 8.09 -8.46
C LEU A 152 -11.22 8.30 -7.72
N LEU A 153 -11.20 9.23 -6.76
CA LEU A 153 -12.32 9.50 -5.86
C LEU A 153 -12.93 10.89 -6.11
N SER A 154 -14.21 11.02 -5.81
CA SER A 154 -14.89 12.31 -5.75
C SER A 154 -14.42 13.12 -4.53
N PRO A 155 -14.80 14.41 -4.42
CA PRO A 155 -14.50 15.21 -3.24
C PRO A 155 -14.99 14.60 -1.91
N ALA A 156 -16.09 13.84 -1.97
CA ALA A 156 -16.68 13.12 -0.84
C ALA A 156 -16.09 11.70 -0.64
N GLY A 157 -15.06 11.32 -1.39
CA GLY A 157 -14.40 10.01 -1.26
C GLY A 157 -15.13 8.86 -1.96
N ARG A 158 -16.13 9.14 -2.81
CA ARG A 158 -16.83 8.08 -3.56
C ARG A 158 -15.99 7.65 -4.78
N PRO A 159 -15.95 6.35 -5.12
CA PRO A 159 -15.27 5.89 -6.34
C PRO A 159 -15.82 6.57 -7.60
N LEU A 160 -14.92 7.00 -8.48
CA LEU A 160 -15.25 7.55 -9.80
C LEU A 160 -14.73 6.66 -10.91
N GLN A 161 -13.44 6.31 -10.86
CA GLN A 161 -12.77 5.53 -11.89
C GLN A 161 -11.57 4.79 -11.28
N VAL A 162 -11.28 3.62 -11.83
CA VAL A 162 -10.02 2.90 -11.60
C VAL A 162 -9.19 2.96 -12.88
N THR A 163 -7.92 3.36 -12.80
CA THR A 163 -7.03 3.42 -13.98
C THR A 163 -5.56 3.22 -13.60
N GLN A 164 -4.78 2.62 -14.51
CA GLN A 164 -3.31 2.67 -14.51
C GLN A 164 -2.76 3.58 -15.63
N ASP A 165 -3.64 4.16 -16.44
CA ASP A 165 -3.35 5.10 -17.52
C ASP A 165 -4.01 6.45 -17.19
N LEU A 166 -3.32 7.28 -16.40
CA LEU A 166 -3.81 8.60 -16.02
C LEU A 166 -3.90 9.55 -17.23
N ARG A 167 -2.94 9.44 -18.15
CA ARG A 167 -2.90 10.24 -19.38
C ARG A 167 -4.14 9.98 -20.23
N GLY A 168 -4.43 8.71 -20.52
CA GLY A 168 -5.61 8.34 -21.28
C GLY A 168 -6.92 8.62 -20.56
N PHE A 169 -6.93 8.57 -19.22
CA PHE A 169 -8.07 9.03 -18.42
C PHE A 169 -8.36 10.52 -18.69
N TRP A 170 -7.36 11.38 -18.67
CA TRP A 170 -7.54 12.82 -18.94
C TRP A 170 -8.08 13.09 -20.34
N GLU A 171 -7.59 12.35 -21.35
CA GLU A 171 -7.98 12.53 -22.74
C GLU A 171 -9.41 12.05 -23.02
N ARG A 172 -9.80 10.90 -22.48
CA ARG A 172 -10.99 10.17 -22.92
C ARG A 172 -12.12 10.13 -21.90
N THR A 173 -11.81 10.06 -20.61
CA THR A 173 -12.80 9.77 -19.56
C THR A 173 -13.11 11.00 -18.71
N TYR A 174 -12.13 11.86 -18.48
CA TYR A 174 -12.31 13.06 -17.67
C TYR A 174 -13.44 13.99 -18.14
N PRO A 175 -13.66 14.24 -19.45
CA PRO A 175 -14.75 15.12 -19.91
C PRO A 175 -16.14 14.68 -19.41
N GLU A 176 -16.39 13.37 -19.35
CA GLU A 176 -17.65 12.81 -18.87
C GLU A 176 -17.76 12.92 -17.34
N VAL A 177 -16.71 12.51 -16.62
CA VAL A 177 -16.61 12.64 -15.16
C VAL A 177 -16.81 14.08 -14.74
N LYS A 178 -16.17 15.02 -15.44
CA LYS A 178 -16.29 16.46 -15.20
C LYS A 178 -17.74 16.93 -15.31
N LYS A 179 -18.47 16.53 -16.36
CA LYS A 179 -19.87 16.93 -16.58
C LYS A 179 -20.75 16.51 -15.41
N GLU A 180 -20.59 15.28 -14.94
CA GLU A 180 -21.32 14.76 -13.78
C GLU A 180 -20.93 15.48 -12.48
N MET A 181 -19.62 15.60 -12.24
CA MET A 181 -19.08 16.14 -11.00
C MET A 181 -19.34 17.63 -10.83
N LYS A 182 -19.40 18.40 -11.92
CA LYS A 182 -19.77 19.83 -11.87
C LYS A 182 -21.19 20.04 -11.32
N GLY A 183 -22.12 19.13 -11.61
CA GLY A 183 -23.47 19.18 -11.06
C GLY A 183 -23.53 18.75 -9.59
N ARG A 184 -22.85 17.66 -9.23
CA ARG A 184 -22.87 17.09 -7.85
C ARG A 184 -22.04 17.91 -6.85
N TYR A 185 -20.95 18.53 -7.31
CA TYR A 185 -19.97 19.22 -6.47
C TYR A 185 -19.60 20.60 -7.06
N PRO A 186 -20.55 21.55 -7.15
CA PRO A 186 -20.34 22.82 -7.85
C PRO A 186 -19.30 23.75 -7.21
N ARG A 187 -18.94 23.52 -5.93
CA ARG A 187 -17.93 24.30 -5.20
C ARG A 187 -16.49 23.78 -5.38
N HIS A 188 -16.31 22.68 -6.09
CA HIS A 188 -14.99 22.09 -6.36
C HIS A 188 -14.48 22.48 -7.76
N PRO A 189 -13.16 22.51 -7.96
CA PRO A 189 -12.58 22.83 -9.26
C PRO A 189 -12.79 21.67 -10.26
N TRP A 190 -13.30 22.01 -11.44
CA TRP A 190 -13.54 21.11 -12.57
C TRP A 190 -13.01 21.78 -13.85
N PRO A 191 -11.69 21.92 -14.01
CA PRO A 191 -11.06 22.70 -15.09
C PRO A 191 -11.38 22.12 -16.47
N ASP A 192 -11.41 22.96 -17.51
CA ASP A 192 -11.41 22.51 -18.91
C ASP A 192 -10.08 21.86 -19.28
N ASP A 193 -8.97 22.42 -18.79
CA ASP A 193 -7.64 21.85 -18.94
C ASP A 193 -7.15 21.24 -17.61
N PRO A 194 -7.24 19.90 -17.42
CA PRO A 194 -6.74 19.24 -16.21
C PRO A 194 -5.20 19.16 -16.17
N TRP A 195 -4.50 19.37 -17.28
CA TRP A 195 -3.04 19.21 -17.39
C TRP A 195 -2.26 20.38 -16.81
N SER A 196 -2.84 21.58 -16.83
CA SER A 196 -2.23 22.79 -16.28
C SER A 196 -2.89 23.30 -15.00
N ALA A 197 -4.01 22.69 -14.61
CA ALA A 197 -4.74 23.11 -13.43
C ALA A 197 -3.99 22.83 -12.13
N THR A 198 -4.01 23.81 -11.22
CA THR A 198 -3.44 23.66 -9.88
C THR A 198 -4.24 22.64 -9.06
N ALA A 199 -3.59 21.57 -8.63
CA ALA A 199 -4.19 20.59 -7.73
C ALA A 199 -4.52 21.20 -6.36
N THR A 200 -5.58 20.68 -5.75
CA THR A 200 -5.99 21.11 -4.42
C THR A 200 -6.72 20.00 -3.69
N HIS A 201 -6.56 19.93 -2.37
CA HIS A 201 -7.37 19.05 -1.52
C HIS A 201 -8.65 19.74 -1.00
N ARG A 202 -8.81 21.05 -1.24
CA ARG A 202 -9.88 21.89 -0.66
C ARG A 202 -10.96 22.22 -1.69
N ALA A 203 -12.15 22.57 -1.18
CA ALA A 203 -13.14 23.30 -1.98
C ALA A 203 -12.68 24.76 -2.20
N LYS A 204 -13.23 25.46 -3.20
CA LYS A 204 -12.95 26.89 -3.36
C LYS A 204 -13.35 27.67 -2.08
N PRO A 205 -12.54 28.63 -1.60
CA PRO A 205 -12.93 29.53 -0.53
C PRO A 205 -14.20 30.30 -0.89
N ARG A 206 -15.05 30.65 0.10
CA ARG A 206 -16.19 31.54 -0.13
C ARG A 206 -15.64 32.95 -0.44
N GLY A 207 -15.99 33.53 -1.59
CA GLY A 207 -15.81 34.97 -1.85
C GLY A 207 -14.71 35.38 -2.83
N THR A 208 -14.39 34.57 -3.84
CA THR A 208 -13.64 35.01 -5.04
C THR A 208 -14.47 34.76 -6.28
#